data_AF-A0A915UNW0-F1
#
_entry.id   AF-A0A915UNW0-F1
#
_cell.length_a   1.000
_cell.length_b   1.000
_cell.length_c   1.000
_cell.angle_alpha   90.00
_cell.angle_beta   90.00
_cell.angle_gamma   90.00
#
_symmetry.space_group_name_H-M   'P 1'
#
loop_
_entity.id
_entity.type
_entity.pdbx_description
1 polymer ?
#
loop_
_entity_poly.entity_id
_entity_poly.type
_entity_poly.pdbx_seq_one_letter_code
_entity_poly.pdbx_strand_id
1 'polypeptide(L)'
;MKGLFDFLAGRKRRQQVWAATLRRNIQRALEEGRYPFALKYCQELLEVAPQDLEAWLLRGHLAWKHENNVALAVECYRKVLILGGYDSSNVSVAKARACLAQLLAPEP
;
A
#
# COMPACT_ATOMS: atom_id res chain seq x y z
N MET A 1 -4.74 -31.98 17.14
CA MET A 1 -4.40 -30.54 17.03
C MET A 1 -3.36 -30.19 15.95
N LYS A 2 -2.54 -31.13 15.43
CA LYS A 2 -1.49 -30.84 14.41
C LYS A 2 -2.05 -30.34 13.06
N GLY A 3 -3.13 -30.93 12.57
CA GLY A 3 -3.70 -30.62 11.23
C GLY A 3 -4.22 -29.20 11.03
N LEU A 4 -4.80 -28.57 12.06
CA LEU A 4 -5.26 -27.17 11.96
C LEU A 4 -4.07 -26.21 11.87
N PHE A 5 -3.01 -26.44 12.66
CA PHE A 5 -1.80 -25.63 12.61
C PHE A 5 -1.10 -25.76 11.26
N ASP A 6 -0.94 -26.99 10.74
CA ASP A 6 -0.33 -27.23 9.43
C ASP A 6 -1.14 -26.62 8.28
N PHE A 7 -2.48 -26.69 8.36
CA PHE A 7 -3.38 -26.04 7.41
C PHE A 7 -3.25 -24.51 7.43
N LEU A 8 -3.25 -23.90 8.61
CA LEU A 8 -3.07 -22.45 8.78
C LEU A 8 -1.68 -22.00 8.33
N ALA A 9 -0.63 -22.76 8.65
CA ALA A 9 0.73 -22.51 8.20
C ALA A 9 0.86 -22.63 6.68
N GLY A 10 0.18 -23.60 6.06
CA GLY A 10 0.09 -23.74 4.60
C GLY A 10 -0.63 -22.57 3.92
N ARG A 11 -1.72 -22.06 4.53
CA ARG A 11 -2.42 -20.87 4.06
C ARG A 11 -1.55 -19.61 4.18
N LYS A 12 -0.88 -19.42 5.32
CA LYS A 12 0.03 -18.29 5.57
C LYS A 12 1.21 -18.27 4.59
N ARG A 13 1.83 -19.42 4.33
CA ARG A 13 2.91 -19.55 3.32
C ARG A 13 2.43 -19.18 1.93
N ARG A 14 1.24 -19.65 1.51
CA ARG A 14 0.65 -19.28 0.22
C ARG A 14 0.38 -17.78 0.11
N GLN A 15 -0.16 -17.17 1.17
CA GLN A 15 -0.38 -15.72 1.21
C GLN A 15 0.92 -14.92 1.13
N GLN A 16 2.00 -15.37 1.79
CA GLN A 16 3.31 -14.72 1.72
C GLN A 16 3.92 -14.80 0.32
N VAL A 17 3.89 -15.97 -0.31
CA VAL A 17 4.36 -16.14 -1.70
C VAL A 17 3.54 -15.27 -2.64
N TRP A 18 2.22 -15.23 -2.48
CA TRP A 18 1.35 -14.39 -3.28
C TRP A 18 1.66 -12.89 -3.12
N ALA A 19 1.83 -12.42 -1.89
CA ALA A 19 2.19 -11.04 -1.61
C ALA A 19 3.56 -10.67 -2.22
N ALA A 20 4.53 -11.58 -2.23
CA ALA A 20 5.82 -11.38 -2.89
C ALA A 20 5.68 -11.29 -4.42
N THR A 21 4.83 -12.14 -5.02
CA THR A 21 4.51 -12.07 -6.45
C THR A 21 3.87 -10.73 -6.82
N LEU A 22 2.91 -10.26 -6.01
CA LEU A 22 2.27 -8.97 -6.24
C LEU A 22 3.26 -7.81 -6.17
N ARG A 23 4.22 -7.82 -5.23
CA ARG A 23 5.30 -6.80 -5.19
C ARG A 23 6.14 -6.78 -6.45
N ARG A 24 6.52 -7.94 -6.99
CA ARG A 24 7.25 -8.02 -8.26
C ARG A 24 6.43 -7.46 -9.42
N ASN A 25 5.13 -7.78 -9.47
CA ASN A 25 4.24 -7.26 -10.50
C ASN A 25 4.05 -5.75 -10.40
N ILE A 26 3.92 -5.21 -9.17
CA ILE A 26 3.90 -3.77 -8.91
C ILE A 26 5.16 -3.13 -9.46
N GLN A 27 6.34 -3.62 -9.05
CA GLN A 27 7.62 -3.06 -9.49
C GLN A 27 7.73 -3.04 -11.02
N ARG A 28 7.45 -4.17 -11.67
CA ARG A 28 7.50 -4.27 -13.12
C ARG A 28 6.51 -3.31 -13.81
N ALA A 29 5.29 -3.20 -13.28
CA ALA A 29 4.29 -2.29 -13.83
C ALA A 29 4.72 -0.82 -13.68
N LEU A 30 5.39 -0.45 -12.59
CA LEU A 30 5.96 0.89 -12.41
C LEU A 30 7.09 1.16 -13.41
N GLU A 31 8.02 0.20 -13.58
CA GLU A 31 9.15 0.31 -14.53
C GLU A 31 8.66 0.48 -15.98
N GLU A 32 7.56 -0.18 -16.34
CA GLU A 32 6.94 -0.10 -17.67
C GLU A 32 5.94 1.08 -17.80
N GLY A 33 5.77 1.92 -16.77
CA GLY A 33 4.82 3.04 -16.77
C GLY A 33 3.34 2.63 -16.80
N ARG A 34 3.05 1.36 -16.50
CA ARG A 34 1.71 0.77 -16.50
C ARG A 34 0.99 1.02 -15.17
N TYR A 35 0.78 2.29 -14.84
CA TYR A 35 0.25 2.73 -13.55
C TYR A 35 -1.13 2.14 -13.17
N PRO A 36 -2.10 1.97 -14.08
CA PRO A 36 -3.39 1.33 -13.75
C PRO A 36 -3.21 -0.12 -13.27
N PHE A 37 -2.26 -0.86 -13.86
CA PHE A 37 -1.94 -2.22 -13.41
C PHE A 37 -1.22 -2.20 -12.07
N ALA A 38 -0.29 -1.28 -11.84
CA ALA A 38 0.37 -1.11 -10.55
C ALA A 38 -0.66 -0.84 -9.43
N LEU A 39 -1.65 0.01 -9.69
CA LEU A 39 -2.72 0.32 -8.73
C LEU A 39 -3.60 -0.90 -8.44
N LYS A 40 -3.96 -1.68 -9.46
CA LYS A 40 -4.66 -2.96 -9.30
C LYS A 40 -3.87 -3.95 -8.43
N TYR A 41 -2.59 -4.14 -8.70
CA TYR A 41 -1.76 -5.04 -7.89
C TYR A 41 -1.58 -4.52 -6.45
N CYS A 42 -1.55 -3.20 -6.23
CA CYS A 42 -1.57 -2.63 -4.89
C CYS A 42 -2.86 -2.99 -4.15
N GLN A 43 -4.01 -2.91 -4.80
CA GLN A 43 -5.28 -3.33 -4.21
C GLN A 43 -5.27 -4.81 -3.82
N GLU A 44 -4.87 -5.70 -4.74
CA GLU A 44 -4.76 -7.14 -4.47
C GLU A 44 -3.76 -7.43 -3.33
N LEU A 45 -2.68 -6.64 -3.23
CA LEU A 45 -1.70 -6.81 -2.16
C LEU A 45 -2.30 -6.45 -0.81
N LEU A 46 -3.08 -5.38 -0.76
CA LEU A 46 -3.75 -4.92 0.45
C LEU A 46 -4.88 -5.86 0.91
N GLU A 47 -5.48 -6.63 0.01
CA GLU A 47 -6.43 -7.70 0.39
C GLU A 47 -5.73 -8.84 1.17
N VAL A 48 -4.46 -9.11 0.86
CA VAL A 48 -3.68 -10.18 1.52
C VAL A 48 -2.86 -9.66 2.69
N ALA A 49 -2.39 -8.42 2.62
CA ALA A 49 -1.58 -7.74 3.64
C ALA A 49 -2.16 -6.36 3.96
N PRO A 50 -3.32 -6.28 4.65
CA PRO A 50 -4.02 -5.01 4.88
C PRO A 50 -3.26 -4.04 5.80
N GLN A 51 -2.25 -4.52 6.52
CA GLN A 51 -1.39 -3.73 7.40
C GLN A 51 -0.11 -3.24 6.71
N ASP A 52 0.05 -3.49 5.41
CA ASP A 52 1.25 -3.07 4.68
C ASP A 52 1.24 -1.56 4.42
N LEU A 53 2.08 -0.84 5.17
CA LEU A 53 2.23 0.61 5.08
C LEU A 53 2.77 1.06 3.73
N GLU A 54 3.71 0.32 3.14
CA GLU A 54 4.32 0.68 1.86
C GLU A 54 3.32 0.52 0.72
N ALA A 55 2.52 -0.55 0.75
CA ALA A 55 1.46 -0.77 -0.24
C ALA A 55 0.39 0.33 -0.20
N TRP A 56 -0.05 0.74 1.00
CA TRP A 56 -0.97 1.87 1.14
C TRP A 56 -0.35 3.18 0.66
N LEU A 57 0.91 3.46 1.02
CA LEU A 57 1.62 4.66 0.59
C LEU A 57 1.73 4.72 -0.94
N LEU A 58 2.16 3.63 -1.57
CA LEU A 58 2.33 3.53 -3.01
C LEU A 58 0.99 3.70 -3.74
N ARG A 59 -0.07 3.05 -3.27
CA ARG A 59 -1.42 3.22 -3.83
C ARG A 59 -1.86 4.69 -3.78
N GLY A 60 -1.58 5.38 -2.68
CA GLY A 60 -1.86 6.82 -2.55
C GLY A 60 -1.10 7.67 -3.56
N HIS A 61 0.19 7.40 -3.77
CA HIS A 61 0.99 8.09 -4.79
C HIS A 61 0.47 7.86 -6.21
N LEU A 62 0.12 6.62 -6.54
CA LEU A 62 -0.42 6.27 -7.84
C LEU A 62 -1.76 6.96 -8.09
N ALA A 63 -2.67 6.93 -7.12
CA ALA A 63 -3.95 7.62 -7.21
C ALA A 63 -3.78 9.14 -7.42
N TRP A 64 -2.86 9.76 -6.68
CA TRP A 64 -2.61 11.19 -6.79
C TRP A 64 -1.99 11.58 -8.14
N LYS A 65 -0.90 10.91 -8.54
CA LYS A 65 -0.07 11.34 -9.68
C LYS A 65 -0.54 10.81 -11.02
N HIS A 66 -1.28 9.70 -11.06
CA HIS A 66 -1.64 9.04 -12.32
C HIS A 66 -3.15 8.88 -12.56
N GLU A 67 -3.98 8.97 -11.51
CA GLU A 67 -5.44 8.97 -11.66
C GLU A 67 -6.08 10.33 -11.36
N ASN A 68 -5.30 11.31 -10.89
CA ASN A 68 -5.78 12.59 -10.36
C ASN A 68 -6.88 12.41 -9.29
N ASN A 69 -6.88 11.27 -8.60
CA ASN A 69 -7.88 10.91 -7.60
C ASN A 69 -7.36 11.32 -6.21
N VAL A 70 -7.48 12.61 -5.92
CA VAL A 70 -7.01 13.21 -4.67
C VAL A 70 -7.72 12.59 -3.45
N ALA A 71 -9.01 12.29 -3.57
CA ALA A 71 -9.78 11.68 -2.48
C ALA A 71 -9.23 10.31 -2.07
N LEU A 72 -8.98 9.43 -3.04
CA LEU A 72 -8.38 8.11 -2.78
C LEU A 72 -6.96 8.23 -2.25
N ALA A 73 -6.18 9.19 -2.74
CA ALA A 73 -4.83 9.44 -2.24
C ALA A 73 -4.83 9.83 -0.75
N VAL A 74 -5.70 10.77 -0.36
CA VAL A 74 -5.88 11.20 1.03
C VAL A 74 -6.32 10.02 1.91
N GLU A 75 -7.25 9.19 1.45
CA GLU A 75 -7.67 7.99 2.17
C GLU A 75 -6.50 7.04 2.42
N CYS A 76 -5.72 6.73 1.38
CA CYS A 76 -4.56 5.85 1.47
C CYS A 76 -3.52 6.38 2.46
N TYR A 77 -3.18 7.67 2.40
CA TYR A 77 -2.22 8.26 3.34
C TYR A 77 -2.73 8.27 4.78
N ARG A 78 -4.02 8.52 5.01
CA ARG A 78 -4.62 8.39 6.34
C ARG A 78 -4.54 6.96 6.86
N LYS A 79 -4.73 5.95 6.01
CA LYS A 79 -4.53 4.53 6.40
C LYS A 79 -3.09 4.26 6.84
N VAL A 80 -2.09 4.81 6.15
CA VAL A 80 -0.68 4.69 6.58
C VAL A 80 -0.48 5.26 7.98
N LEU A 81 -1.03 6.45 8.27
CA LEU A 81 -0.91 7.07 9.60
C LEU A 81 -1.64 6.27 10.70
N ILE A 82 -2.82 5.74 10.40
CA ILE A 82 -3.60 4.92 11.36
C ILE A 82 -2.86 3.63 11.70
N LEU A 83 -2.29 2.97 10.69
CA LEU A 83 -1.65 1.65 10.85
C LEU A 83 -0.22 1.75 11.39
N GLY A 84 0.55 2.74 10.94
CA GLY A 84 1.93 2.97 11.41
C GLY A 84 2.01 3.75 12.71
N GLY A 85 0.88 4.28 13.19
CA GLY A 85 0.80 5.12 14.37
C GLY A 85 1.45 6.49 14.17
N TYR A 86 1.57 7.23 15.27
CA TYR A 86 2.22 8.56 15.29
C TYR A 86 3.75 8.51 15.27
N ASP A 87 4.33 7.30 15.21
CA ASP A 87 5.78 7.11 15.22
C ASP A 87 6.44 7.80 14.02
N SER A 88 7.14 8.89 14.30
CA SER A 88 7.85 9.69 13.31
C SER A 88 9.09 9.00 12.74
N SER A 89 9.55 7.89 13.34
CA SER A 89 10.69 7.13 12.83
C SER A 89 10.34 6.25 11.62
N ASN A 90 9.05 5.95 11.41
CA ASN A 90 8.62 5.17 10.27
C ASN A 90 8.62 6.01 8.98
N VAL A 91 9.47 5.64 8.02
CA VAL A 91 9.63 6.36 6.74
C VAL A 91 8.31 6.47 5.97
N SER A 92 7.46 5.44 5.99
CA SER A 92 6.17 5.46 5.29
C SER A 92 5.20 6.45 5.94
N VAL A 93 5.17 6.51 7.28
CA VAL A 93 4.36 7.48 8.04
C VAL A 93 4.83 8.91 7.75
N ALA A 94 6.14 9.15 7.76
CA ALA A 94 6.71 10.47 7.46
C ALA A 94 6.35 10.93 6.04
N LYS A 95 6.48 10.04 5.03
CA LYS A 95 6.08 10.31 3.64
C LYS A 95 4.58 10.58 3.51
N ALA A 96 3.73 9.75 4.12
CA ALA A 96 2.28 9.94 4.09
C ALA A 96 1.86 11.29 4.69
N ARG A 97 2.50 11.71 5.81
CA ARG A 97 2.26 13.01 6.42
C ARG A 97 2.66 14.16 5.51
N ALA A 98 3.82 14.07 4.86
CA ALA A 98 4.28 15.09 3.92
C ALA A 98 3.33 15.22 2.71
N CYS A 99 2.84 14.11 2.17
CA CYS A 99 1.88 14.13 1.07
C CYS A 99 0.52 14.69 1.49
N LEU A 100 0.02 14.34 2.68
CA LEU A 100 -1.22 14.92 3.20
C LEU A 100 -1.08 16.42 3.44
N ALA A 101 0.06 16.89 3.94
CA ALA A 101 0.31 18.32 4.12
C ALA A 101 0.27 19.06 2.78
N GLN A 102 0.85 18.49 1.72
CA GLN A 102 0.79 19.08 0.36
C GLN A 102 -0.64 19.10 -0.20
N LEU A 103 -1.42 18.03 0.01
CA LEU A 103 -2.78 17.92 -0.51
C LEU A 103 -3.83 18.75 0.25
N LEU A 104 -3.53 19.12 1.50
CA LEU A 104 -4.46 19.81 2.39
C LEU A 104 -4.00 21.22 2.75
N ALA A 105 -2.86 21.67 2.23
CA ALA A 105 -2.43 23.06 2.37
C ALA A 105 -3.46 23.96 1.67
N PRO A 106 -3.92 25.04 2.32
CA PRO A 106 -4.69 26.05 1.59
C PRO A 106 -3.80 26.62 0.49
N GLU A 107 -4.32 26.67 -0.74
CA GLU A 107 -3.67 27.39 -1.84
C GLU A 107 -3.40 28.85 -1.38
N PRO A 108 -2.23 29.42 -1.70
CA PRO A 108 -1.85 30.77 -1.28
C PRO A 108 -2.78 31.87 -1.82
#